data_AF-A0AAD7AWJ8-F1
#
_entry.id   AF-A0AAD7AWJ8-F1
#
_cell.length_a   1.000
_cell.length_b   1.000
_cell.length_c   1.000
_cell.angle_alpha   90.00
_cell.angle_beta   90.00
_cell.angle_gamma   90.00
#
_symmetry.space_group_name_H-M   'P 1'
#
loop_
_entity.id
_entity.type
_entity.pdbx_description
1 polymer ?
#
loop_
_entity_poly.entity_id
_entity_poly.type
_entity_poly.pdbx_seq_one_letter_code
_entity_poly.pdbx_strand_id
1 'polypeptide(L)'
;MELIRKWEFNPNAKPSNKDEKKAMRTLSKLKVLARDLKGSSSYKQCRCNEIRELIKKLFTPALFLTLNPADVADPLLGAMTGVLPDEWKSWNSFERHKFIVDNPGPAAIFFDEVIKAFIPLAGSASYVPPHMLRTQSPFKMEVSV
;
A
#
# COMPACT_ATOMS: atom_id res chain seq x y z
N MET A 1 24.41 -11.01 25.89
CA MET A 1 24.10 -12.27 25.19
C MET A 1 22.85 -12.96 25.72
N GLU A 2 22.57 -12.96 27.04
CA GLU A 2 21.38 -13.64 27.58
C GLU A 2 20.03 -13.03 27.13
N LEU A 3 19.91 -11.71 27.05
CA LEU A 3 18.65 -11.06 26.66
C LEU A 3 18.20 -11.45 25.24
N ILE A 4 19.14 -11.64 24.32
CA ILE A 4 18.87 -12.05 22.93
C ILE A 4 18.28 -13.46 22.93
N ARG A 5 18.96 -14.42 23.58
CA ARG A 5 18.47 -15.81 23.71
C ARG A 5 17.10 -15.88 24.38
N LYS A 6 16.86 -15.03 25.38
CA LYS A 6 15.59 -14.96 26.09
C LYS A 6 14.45 -14.49 25.18
N TRP A 7 14.71 -13.55 24.27
CA TRP A 7 13.74 -13.06 23.28
C TRP A 7 13.55 -13.99 22.09
N GLU A 8 14.59 -14.72 21.67
CA GLU A 8 14.46 -15.78 20.66
C GLU A 8 13.52 -16.88 21.13
N PHE A 9 13.58 -17.25 22.41
CA PHE A 9 12.68 -18.25 22.99
C PHE A 9 11.28 -17.70 23.30
N ASN A 10 11.20 -16.47 23.81
CA ASN A 10 9.93 -15.81 24.08
C ASN A 10 10.00 -14.31 23.74
N PRO A 11 9.38 -13.88 22.63
CA PRO A 11 9.37 -12.48 22.19
C PRO A 11 8.78 -11.50 23.21
N ASN A 12 7.93 -11.99 24.12
CA ASN A 12 7.27 -11.18 25.16
C ASN A 12 8.02 -11.20 26.50
N ALA A 13 9.21 -11.80 26.57
CA ALA A 13 9.97 -11.89 27.81
C ALA A 13 10.40 -10.51 28.32
N LYS A 14 10.16 -10.27 29.61
CA LYS A 14 10.53 -9.01 30.28
C LYS A 14 11.98 -9.05 30.78
N PRO A 15 12.68 -7.90 30.78
CA PRO A 15 14.00 -7.76 31.39
C PRO A 15 13.88 -7.96 32.91
N SER A 16 14.62 -8.94 33.42
CA SER A 16 14.63 -9.36 34.82
C SER A 16 15.78 -8.73 35.59
N ASN A 17 17.00 -8.80 35.05
CA ASN A 17 18.20 -8.37 35.76
C ASN A 17 18.53 -6.88 35.52
N LYS A 18 19.47 -6.32 36.30
CA LYS A 18 19.83 -4.89 36.22
C LYS A 18 20.41 -4.52 34.86
N ASP A 19 21.22 -5.39 34.26
CA ASP A 19 21.90 -5.13 32.99
C ASP A 19 20.94 -5.18 31.80
N GLU A 20 20.01 -6.13 31.79
CA GLU A 20 18.90 -6.22 30.84
C GLU A 20 18.03 -4.96 30.90
N LYS A 21 17.70 -4.50 32.12
CA LYS A 21 16.94 -3.25 32.31
C LYS A 21 17.73 -2.05 31.79
N LYS A 22 19.05 -2.00 31.98
CA LYS A 22 19.92 -0.93 31.48
C LYS A 22 20.04 -0.96 29.95
N ALA A 23 20.19 -2.14 29.35
CA ALA A 23 20.18 -2.33 27.90
C ALA A 23 18.85 -1.87 27.30
N MET A 24 17.72 -2.26 27.90
CA MET A 24 16.39 -1.82 27.47
C MET A 24 16.19 -0.31 27.57
N ARG A 25 16.66 0.33 28.64
CA ARG A 25 16.62 1.79 28.75
C ARG A 25 17.42 2.47 27.62
N THR A 26 18.56 1.89 27.25
CA THR A 26 19.41 2.41 26.17
C THR A 26 18.72 2.26 24.82
N LEU A 27 18.15 1.08 24.53
CA LEU A 27 17.36 0.83 23.32
C LEU A 27 16.14 1.75 23.22
N SER A 28 15.42 1.99 24.33
CA SER A 28 14.30 2.92 24.35
C SER A 28 14.73 4.35 24.01
N LYS A 29 15.88 4.81 24.52
CA LYS A 29 16.44 6.12 24.15
C LYS A 29 16.80 6.20 22.67
N LEU A 30 17.43 5.16 22.13
CA LEU A 30 17.73 5.06 20.70
C LEU A 30 16.45 5.07 19.84
N LYS A 31 15.39 4.38 20.30
CA LYS A 31 14.09 4.36 19.61
C LYS A 31 13.45 5.75 19.53
N VAL A 32 13.60 6.57 20.57
CA VAL A 32 13.13 7.96 20.57
C VAL A 32 13.91 8.78 19.53
N LEU A 33 15.23 8.67 19.48
CA LEU A 33 16.07 9.36 18.49
C LEU A 33 15.79 8.88 17.05
N ALA A 34 15.48 7.59 16.88
CA ALA A 34 15.17 7.01 15.59
C ALA A 34 13.82 7.50 15.03
N ARG A 35 12.95 8.14 15.82
CA ARG A 35 11.67 8.68 15.34
C ARG A 35 11.87 9.74 14.25
N ASP A 36 12.94 10.52 14.34
CA ASP A 36 13.24 11.60 13.38
C ASP A 36 14.13 11.11 12.22
N LEU A 37 14.61 9.86 12.30
CA LEU A 37 15.37 9.24 11.22
C LEU A 37 14.43 8.82 10.09
N LYS A 38 14.46 9.58 8.99
CA LYS A 38 13.68 9.31 7.78
C LYS A 38 13.87 7.86 7.32
N GLY A 39 12.77 7.13 7.19
CA GLY A 39 12.75 5.72 6.76
C GLY A 39 12.73 4.70 7.89
N SER A 40 12.99 5.11 9.14
CA SER A 40 12.85 4.20 10.29
C SER A 40 11.40 3.77 10.50
N SER A 41 11.20 2.65 11.20
CA SER A 41 9.87 2.18 11.62
C SER A 41 9.12 3.25 12.43
N SER A 42 9.81 3.93 13.35
CA SER A 42 9.21 4.94 14.22
C SER A 42 8.86 6.22 13.46
N TYR A 43 9.65 6.59 12.45
CA TYR A 43 9.34 7.68 11.52
C TYR A 43 8.06 7.38 10.73
N LYS A 44 7.96 6.20 10.12
CA LYS A 44 6.74 5.77 9.37
C LYS A 44 5.50 5.82 10.26
N GLN A 45 5.59 5.27 11.48
CA GLN A 45 4.48 5.31 12.44
C GLN A 45 4.10 6.75 12.81
N CYS A 46 5.06 7.65 13.01
CA CYS A 46 4.81 9.06 13.30
C CYS A 46 3.99 9.71 12.17
N ARG A 47 4.40 9.52 10.92
CA ARG A 47 3.69 10.07 9.75
C ARG A 47 2.26 9.52 9.61
N CYS A 48 2.05 8.22 9.85
CA CYS A 48 0.71 7.65 9.86
C CYS A 48 -0.17 8.24 10.98
N ASN A 49 0.41 8.47 12.17
CA ASN A 49 -0.31 9.12 13.26
C ASN A 49 -0.68 10.56 12.90
N GLU A 50 0.22 11.34 12.29
CA GLU A 50 -0.06 12.70 11.81
C GLU A 50 -1.22 12.72 10.80
N ILE A 51 -1.21 11.82 9.81
CA ILE A 51 -2.30 11.68 8.84
C ILE A 51 -3.63 11.39 9.56
N ARG A 52 -3.64 10.46 10.52
CA ARG A 52 -4.84 10.14 11.31
C ARG A 52 -5.36 11.34 12.10
N GLU A 53 -4.48 12.13 12.72
CA GLU A 53 -4.88 13.33 13.45
C GLU A 53 -5.39 14.43 12.52
N LEU A 54 -4.81 14.58 11.32
CA LEU A 54 -5.33 15.51 10.30
C LEU A 54 -6.74 15.11 9.86
N ILE A 55 -7.00 13.82 9.62
CA ILE A 55 -8.33 13.30 9.26
C ILE A 55 -9.35 13.61 10.37
N LYS A 56 -9.00 13.29 11.63
CA LYS A 56 -9.88 13.54 12.78
C LYS A 56 -10.20 15.03 12.93
N LYS A 57 -9.20 15.89 12.77
CA LYS A 57 -9.34 17.34 12.99
C LYS A 57 -10.15 18.02 11.89
N LEU A 58 -9.97 17.61 10.63
CA LEU A 58 -10.55 18.31 9.49
C LEU A 58 -12.00 17.88 9.19
N PHE A 59 -12.59 16.97 9.98
CA PHE A 59 -13.96 16.43 9.81
C PHE A 59 -14.29 16.07 8.37
N THR A 60 -13.27 15.77 7.57
CA THR A 60 -13.47 15.44 6.17
C THR A 60 -13.86 13.98 6.17
N PRO A 61 -15.01 13.58 5.59
CA PRO A 61 -15.20 12.20 5.19
C PRO A 61 -14.11 11.91 4.15
N ALA A 62 -12.95 11.51 4.64
CA ALA A 62 -11.79 11.23 3.83
C ALA A 62 -12.03 9.84 3.24
N LEU A 63 -12.62 9.83 2.05
CA LEU A 63 -12.73 8.62 1.26
C LEU A 63 -11.33 8.26 0.76
N PHE A 64 -10.68 7.32 1.44
CA PHE A 64 -9.41 6.75 1.00
C PHE A 64 -9.68 5.67 -0.03
N LEU A 65 -9.57 6.02 -1.31
CA LEU A 65 -9.59 5.07 -2.40
C LEU A 65 -8.16 4.63 -2.71
N THR A 66 -7.85 3.38 -2.41
CA THR A 66 -6.63 2.76 -2.93
C THR A 66 -6.96 2.12 -4.27
N LEU A 67 -6.50 2.74 -5.35
CA LEU A 67 -6.64 2.19 -6.69
C LEU A 67 -5.37 1.39 -6.99
N ASN A 68 -5.53 0.07 -7.06
CA ASN A 68 -4.49 -0.82 -7.56
C ASN A 68 -4.99 -1.39 -8.90
N PRO A 69 -4.82 -0.67 -10.02
CA PRO A 69 -5.18 -1.23 -11.32
C PRO A 69 -4.38 -2.52 -11.49
N ALA A 70 -5.06 -3.62 -11.83
CA ALA A 70 -4.42 -4.90 -12.07
C ALA A 70 -3.71 -4.87 -13.45
N ASP A 71 -2.67 -4.08 -13.55
CA ASP A 71 -1.80 -3.88 -14.71
C ASP A 71 -1.28 -5.19 -15.30
N VAL A 72 -0.95 -6.17 -14.45
CA VAL A 72 -0.53 -7.53 -14.86
C VAL A 72 -1.62 -8.29 -15.61
N ALA A 73 -2.88 -8.07 -15.28
CA ALA A 73 -3.99 -8.82 -15.87
C ALA A 73 -4.53 -8.15 -17.14
N ASP A 74 -4.27 -6.86 -17.33
CA ASP A 74 -4.91 -6.06 -18.37
C ASP A 74 -4.17 -6.15 -19.71
N PRO A 75 -4.79 -6.72 -20.77
CA PRO A 75 -4.19 -6.77 -22.10
C PRO A 75 -3.94 -5.40 -22.72
N LEU A 76 -4.57 -4.33 -22.22
CA LEU A 76 -4.35 -2.97 -22.71
C LEU A 76 -2.89 -2.55 -22.53
N LEU A 77 -2.26 -2.96 -21.44
CA LEU A 77 -0.84 -2.69 -21.20
C LEU A 77 0.04 -3.38 -22.25
N GLY A 78 -0.27 -4.64 -22.59
CA GLY A 78 0.35 -5.34 -23.71
C GLY A 78 0.17 -4.60 -25.03
N ALA A 79 -1.06 -4.18 -25.34
CA ALA A 79 -1.37 -3.47 -26.58
C ALA A 79 -0.60 -2.14 -26.71
N MET A 80 -0.41 -1.40 -25.62
CA MET A 80 0.37 -0.15 -25.59
C MET A 80 1.86 -0.35 -25.90
N THR A 81 2.35 -1.59 -25.77
CA THR A 81 3.73 -1.98 -26.08
C THR A 81 3.86 -2.73 -27.40
N GLY A 82 2.76 -2.90 -28.14
CA GLY A 82 2.73 -3.62 -29.41
C GLY A 82 2.53 -5.14 -29.28
N VAL A 83 2.29 -5.65 -28.07
CA VAL A 83 1.94 -7.06 -27.85
C VAL A 83 0.48 -7.28 -28.22
N LEU A 84 0.21 -8.28 -29.05
CA LEU A 84 -1.17 -8.59 -29.45
C LEU A 84 -1.96 -9.15 -28.26
N PRO A 85 -3.28 -8.86 -28.14
CA PRO A 85 -4.08 -9.34 -27.01
C PRO A 85 -4.10 -10.87 -26.85
N ASP A 86 -4.05 -11.62 -27.94
CA ASP A 86 -4.03 -13.08 -27.91
C ASP A 86 -2.68 -13.62 -27.43
N GLU A 87 -1.59 -12.94 -27.80
CA GLU A 87 -0.24 -13.23 -27.29
C GLU A 87 -0.17 -12.94 -25.78
N TRP A 88 -0.66 -11.78 -25.34
CA TRP A 88 -0.72 -11.42 -23.91
C TRP A 88 -1.51 -12.45 -23.09
N LYS A 89 -2.66 -12.90 -23.60
CA LYS A 89 -3.50 -13.91 -22.95
C LYS A 89 -2.80 -15.26 -22.84
N SER A 90 -1.93 -15.60 -23.80
CA SER A 90 -1.16 -16.84 -23.78
C SER A 90 -0.10 -16.86 -22.66
N TRP A 91 0.36 -15.68 -22.22
CA TRP A 91 1.36 -15.58 -21.16
C TRP A 91 0.79 -15.92 -19.79
N ASN A 92 1.63 -16.54 -18.96
CA ASN A 92 1.33 -16.76 -17.56
C ASN A 92 1.58 -15.48 -16.72
N SER A 93 1.17 -15.51 -15.45
CA SER A 93 1.31 -14.35 -14.55
C SER A 93 2.76 -13.88 -14.40
N PHE A 94 3.72 -14.81 -14.33
CA PHE A 94 5.13 -14.47 -14.16
C PHE A 94 5.70 -13.77 -15.41
N GLU A 95 5.36 -14.26 -16.60
CA GLU A 95 5.77 -13.64 -17.86
C GLU A 95 5.25 -12.21 -17.99
N ARG A 96 3.98 -11.98 -17.65
CA ARG A 96 3.39 -10.63 -17.64
C ARG A 96 4.07 -9.72 -16.62
N HIS A 97 4.34 -10.19 -15.40
CA HIS A 97 5.07 -9.41 -14.40
C HIS A 97 6.48 -9.05 -14.89
N LYS A 98 7.21 -10.02 -15.44
CA LYS A 98 8.55 -9.79 -15.97
C LYS A 98 8.52 -8.74 -17.07
N PHE A 99 7.57 -8.86 -18.00
CA PHE A 99 7.39 -7.89 -19.08
C PHE A 99 7.15 -6.47 -18.55
N ILE A 100 6.32 -6.31 -17.52
CA ILE A 100 6.05 -5.01 -16.89
C ILE A 100 7.30 -4.43 -16.23
N VAL A 101 8.06 -5.27 -15.52
CA VAL A 101 9.32 -4.85 -14.88
C VAL A 101 10.35 -4.41 -15.92
N ASP A 102 10.42 -5.09 -17.05
CA ASP A 102 11.33 -4.76 -18.15
C ASP A 102 10.84 -3.52 -18.95
N ASN A 103 9.56 -3.14 -18.85
CA ASN A 103 8.94 -2.04 -19.57
C ASN A 103 8.20 -1.06 -18.63
N PRO A 104 8.91 -0.37 -17.72
CA PRO A 104 8.28 0.49 -16.71
C PRO A 104 7.62 1.75 -17.30
N GLY A 105 8.10 2.24 -18.45
CA GLY A 105 7.54 3.42 -19.12
C GLY A 105 6.08 3.20 -19.55
N PRO A 106 5.79 2.17 -20.37
CA PRO A 106 4.42 1.80 -20.72
C PRO A 106 3.52 1.54 -19.51
N ALA A 107 4.03 0.90 -18.46
CA ALA A 107 3.28 0.68 -17.22
C ALA A 107 2.88 1.99 -16.54
N ALA A 108 3.78 2.98 -16.52
CA ALA A 108 3.48 4.31 -15.99
C ALA A 108 2.43 5.06 -16.82
N ILE A 109 2.49 4.96 -18.15
CA ILE A 109 1.50 5.59 -19.04
C ILE A 109 0.13 4.91 -18.85
N PHE A 110 0.08 3.58 -18.82
CA PHE A 110 -1.15 2.84 -18.54
C PHE A 110 -1.77 3.26 -17.20
N PHE A 111 -0.96 3.33 -16.14
CA PHE A 111 -1.43 3.78 -14.83
C PHE A 111 -2.01 5.20 -14.90
N ASP A 112 -1.30 6.13 -15.54
CA ASP A 112 -1.74 7.52 -15.69
C ASP A 112 -3.07 7.62 -16.46
N GLU A 113 -3.23 6.87 -17.56
CA GLU A 113 -4.48 6.82 -18.33
C GLU A 113 -5.65 6.25 -17.52
N VAL A 114 -5.43 5.17 -16.77
CA VAL A 114 -6.45 4.58 -15.89
C VAL A 114 -6.88 5.58 -14.80
N ILE A 115 -5.92 6.29 -14.20
CA ILE A 115 -6.20 7.29 -13.17
C ILE A 115 -6.95 8.50 -13.75
N LYS A 116 -6.52 9.00 -14.91
CA LYS A 116 -7.21 10.09 -15.61
C LYS A 116 -8.63 9.72 -16.01
N ALA A 117 -8.89 8.49 -16.41
CA ALA A 117 -10.23 7.99 -16.69
C ALA A 117 -11.08 7.84 -15.42
N PHE A 118 -10.46 7.45 -14.30
CA PHE A 118 -11.15 7.23 -13.04
C PHE A 118 -11.57 8.52 -12.34
N ILE A 119 -10.70 9.55 -12.28
CA ILE A 119 -10.94 10.77 -11.49
C ILE A 119 -12.27 11.46 -11.84
N PRO A 120 -12.64 11.65 -13.13
CA PRO A 120 -13.93 12.23 -13.49
C PRO A 120 -15.13 11.38 -13.03
N LEU A 121 -15.02 10.05 -13.08
CA LEU A 121 -16.07 9.13 -12.60
C LEU A 121 -16.25 9.21 -11.08
N ALA A 122 -15.14 9.35 -10.35
CA ALA A 122 -15.18 9.53 -8.90
C ALA A 122 -15.75 10.90 -8.50
N GLY A 123 -15.46 11.96 -9.28
CA GLY A 123 -15.97 13.30 -9.07
C GLY A 123 -17.43 13.51 -9.50
N SER A 124 -17.95 12.68 -10.41
CA SER A 124 -19.34 12.75 -10.90
C SER A 124 -20.33 11.89 -10.12
N ALA A 125 -19.87 11.19 -9.06
CA ALA A 125 -20.70 10.36 -8.18
C ALA A 125 -21.68 11.21 -7.36
N SER A 126 -22.69 11.75 -8.04
CA SER A 126 -23.97 12.12 -7.45
C SER A 126 -24.63 10.84 -6.94
N TYR A 127 -25.25 10.90 -5.77
CA TYR A 127 -25.97 9.80 -5.12
C TYR A 127 -26.69 8.89 -6.12
N VAL A 128 -26.24 7.63 -6.24
CA VAL A 128 -26.91 6.59 -7.02
C VAL A 128 -27.86 5.84 -6.09
N PRO A 129 -29.18 5.87 -6.33
CA PRO A 129 -30.15 5.19 -5.49
C PRO A 129 -29.86 3.67 -5.41
N PRO A 130 -30.11 3.03 -4.25
CA PRO A 130 -29.77 1.62 -4.02
C PRO A 130 -30.36 0.63 -5.04
N HIS A 131 -31.45 0.99 -5.71
CA HIS A 131 -32.10 0.15 -6.72
C HIS A 131 -31.38 0.12 -8.08
N MET A 132 -30.39 0.99 -8.31
CA MET A 132 -29.63 1.05 -9.58
C MET A 132 -28.26 0.35 -9.51
N LEU A 133 -27.87 -0.21 -8.37
CA LEU A 133 -26.60 -0.95 -8.22
C LEU A 133 -26.74 -2.40 -8.72
N ARG A 134 -27.02 -2.57 -10.02
CA ARG A 134 -26.78 -3.82 -10.74
C ARG A 134 -26.11 -3.51 -12.06
N THR A 135 -24.79 -3.65 -12.10
CA THR A 135 -24.03 -4.20 -13.22
C THR A 135 -22.56 -4.33 -12.83
N GLN A 136 -21.91 -5.37 -13.36
CA GLN A 136 -20.55 -5.80 -13.08
C GLN A 136 -19.55 -4.70 -13.47
N SER A 137 -18.86 -4.12 -12.48
CA SER A 137 -17.72 -3.24 -12.69
C SER A 137 -16.42 -4.07 -12.69
N PRO A 138 -15.46 -3.79 -13.58
CA PRO A 138 -14.12 -4.43 -13.54
C PRO A 138 -13.28 -3.98 -12.33
N PHE A 139 -13.74 -2.99 -11.56
CA PHE A 139 -13.03 -2.48 -10.39
C PHE A 139 -13.46 -3.22 -9.12
N LYS A 140 -12.55 -4.01 -8.56
CA LYS A 140 -12.72 -4.54 -7.20
C LYS A 140 -12.46 -3.41 -6.20
N MET A 141 -13.52 -2.76 -5.74
CA MET A 141 -13.46 -1.71 -4.74
C MET A 141 -13.48 -2.35 -3.34
N GLU A 142 -12.33 -2.40 -2.66
CA GLU A 142 -12.27 -2.78 -1.25
C GLU A 142 -12.37 -1.52 -0.38
N VAL A 143 -13.54 -1.32 0.22
CA VAL A 143 -13.75 -0.28 1.23
C VAL A 143 -13.21 -0.80 2.56
N SER A 144 -12.07 -0.27 2.99
CA SER A 144 -11.59 -0.48 4.36
C SER A 144 -12.22 0.59 5.25
N VAL A 145 -13.11 0.16 6.14
CA VAL A 145 -13.70 1.00 7.21
C VAL A 145 -12.72 1.08 8.38
#